data_AF-A0A7C1CJB3-F1
#
_entry.id   AF-A0A7C1CJB3-F1
#
_cell.length_a   1.000
_cell.length_b   1.000
_cell.length_c   1.000
_cell.angle_alpha   90.00
_cell.angle_beta   90.00
_cell.angle_gamma   90.00
#
_symmetry.space_group_name_H-M   'P 1'
#
loop_
_entity.id
_entity.type
_entity.pdbx_description
1 polymer ?
#
loop_
_entity_poly.entity_id
_entity_poly.type
_entity_poly.pdbx_seq_one_letter_code
_entity_poly.pdbx_strand_id
1 'polypeptide(L)'
;MPRYSMHMKGMCMNVRKAFEEGRFLEIADSGEVMTTPEDRLILGIALFKVGRENDAAGVFERLSSEIRERAKALYYLTLLSRKRGDYAKAQLYLDQYRVFFPEDDDALELLESGDDEQPLVSVPSLELAREYARQGHYEQARDIYARVLESTGYDPEIAREGRRIENLFLLKTLHGWLERVAP
;
A
#
# COMPACT_ATOMS: atom_id res chain seq x y z
N MET A 1 -52.06 25.20 -7.64
CA MET A 1 -50.64 25.61 -7.53
C MET A 1 -49.80 24.33 -7.43
N PRO A 2 -49.31 23.76 -8.54
CA PRO A 2 -48.51 22.54 -8.50
C PRO A 2 -47.07 22.86 -8.08
N ARG A 3 -46.53 22.08 -7.14
CA ARG A 3 -45.13 22.10 -6.72
C ARG A 3 -44.27 21.54 -7.85
N TYR A 4 -43.35 22.35 -8.39
CA TYR A 4 -42.31 21.88 -9.29
C TYR A 4 -41.33 21.01 -8.50
N SER A 5 -41.48 19.70 -8.64
CA SER A 5 -40.43 18.73 -8.31
C SER A 5 -39.38 18.79 -9.43
N MET A 6 -38.34 19.61 -9.24
CA MET A 6 -37.14 19.51 -10.07
C MET A 6 -36.38 18.25 -9.65
N HIS A 7 -36.73 17.14 -10.30
CA HIS A 7 -35.78 16.05 -10.48
C HIS A 7 -34.67 16.59 -11.38
N MET A 8 -33.58 17.09 -10.79
CA MET A 8 -32.32 17.22 -11.52
C MET A 8 -31.91 15.79 -11.90
N LYS A 9 -32.25 15.42 -13.14
CA LYS A 9 -31.61 14.33 -13.87
C LYS A 9 -30.11 14.46 -13.62
N GLY A 10 -29.53 13.50 -12.91
CA GLY A 10 -28.09 13.33 -12.84
C GLY A 10 -27.56 13.18 -14.26
N MET A 11 -27.10 14.29 -14.84
CA MET A 11 -26.20 14.24 -15.98
C MET A 11 -24.93 13.62 -15.41
N CYS A 12 -24.72 12.33 -15.71
CA CYS A 12 -23.45 11.65 -15.52
C CYS A 12 -22.36 12.60 -16.04
N MET A 13 -21.69 13.27 -15.11
CA MET A 13 -20.76 14.33 -15.46
C MET A 13 -19.56 13.63 -16.10
N ASN A 14 -19.14 14.09 -17.29
CA ASN A 14 -17.88 13.60 -17.84
C ASN A 14 -16.73 14.25 -17.06
N VAL A 15 -16.31 13.59 -15.99
CA VAL A 15 -15.29 14.03 -15.02
C VAL A 15 -14.00 14.44 -15.73
N ARG A 16 -13.57 13.66 -16.72
CA ARG A 16 -12.37 13.95 -17.53
C ARG A 16 -12.50 15.26 -18.32
N LYS A 17 -13.60 15.42 -19.05
CA LYS A 17 -13.85 16.64 -19.83
C LYS A 17 -13.95 17.87 -18.92
N ALA A 18 -14.64 17.75 -17.78
CA ALA A 18 -14.74 18.83 -16.81
C ALA A 18 -13.37 19.23 -16.23
N PHE A 19 -12.48 18.25 -16.03
CA PHE A 19 -11.13 18.49 -15.53
C PHE A 19 -10.26 19.23 -16.55
N GLU A 20 -10.31 18.82 -17.82
CA GLU A 20 -9.62 19.48 -18.93
C GLU A 20 -10.09 20.93 -19.13
N GLU A 21 -11.38 21.19 -18.88
CA GLU A 21 -12.00 22.52 -18.96
C GLU A 21 -11.78 23.36 -17.68
N GLY A 22 -11.05 22.83 -16.68
CA GLY A 22 -10.71 23.53 -15.44
C GLY A 22 -11.87 23.70 -14.46
N ARG A 23 -12.96 22.95 -14.63
CA ARG A 23 -14.17 23.04 -13.78
C ARG A 23 -14.03 22.22 -12.51
N PHE A 24 -12.99 22.52 -11.72
CA PHE A 24 -12.65 21.75 -10.52
C PHE A 24 -13.72 21.79 -9.42
N LEU A 25 -14.42 22.91 -9.27
CA LEU A 25 -15.50 23.04 -8.27
C LEU A 25 -16.68 22.11 -8.58
N GLU A 26 -17.08 22.02 -9.86
CA GLU A 26 -18.14 21.10 -10.28
C GLU A 26 -17.77 19.64 -10.02
N ILE A 27 -16.50 19.28 -10.20
CA ILE A 27 -16.01 17.93 -9.90
C ILE A 27 -16.04 17.66 -8.40
N ALA A 28 -15.52 18.60 -7.59
CA ALA A 28 -15.49 18.50 -6.13
C ALA A 28 -16.89 18.40 -5.50
N ASP A 29 -17.89 19.02 -6.14
CA ASP A 29 -19.27 19.06 -5.64
C ASP A 29 -20.20 18.07 -6.35
N SER A 30 -19.71 17.29 -7.32
CA SER A 30 -20.52 16.36 -8.12
C SER A 30 -21.31 15.35 -7.29
N GLY A 31 -20.83 14.99 -6.09
CA GLY A 31 -21.46 13.98 -5.22
C GLY A 31 -21.52 12.58 -5.84
N GLU A 32 -20.96 12.40 -7.04
CA GLU A 32 -20.94 11.12 -7.76
C GLU A 32 -19.88 10.19 -7.15
N VAL A 33 -20.24 8.90 -7.05
CA VAL A 33 -19.31 7.87 -6.60
C VAL A 33 -18.33 7.59 -7.74
N MET A 34 -17.10 8.10 -7.61
CA MET A 34 -16.03 7.79 -8.56
C MET A 34 -15.65 6.31 -8.47
N THR A 35 -15.92 5.56 -9.52
CA THR A 35 -15.74 4.11 -9.56
C THR A 35 -14.36 3.71 -10.07
N THR A 36 -13.78 4.48 -10.98
CA THR A 36 -12.46 4.20 -11.54
C THR A 36 -11.34 4.88 -10.77
N PRO A 37 -10.13 4.31 -10.71
CA PRO A 37 -8.97 4.97 -10.11
C PRO A 37 -8.62 6.31 -10.78
N GLU A 38 -8.83 6.42 -12.11
CA GLU A 38 -8.59 7.66 -12.87
C GLU A 38 -9.56 8.77 -12.45
N ASP A 39 -10.86 8.47 -12.34
CA ASP A 39 -11.86 9.46 -11.90
C ASP A 39 -11.62 9.90 -10.44
N ARG A 40 -11.21 8.97 -9.58
CA ARG A 40 -10.82 9.28 -8.20
C ARG A 40 -9.57 10.15 -8.14
N LEU A 41 -8.59 9.92 -8.99
CA LEU A 41 -7.39 10.77 -9.08
C LEU A 41 -7.76 12.19 -9.51
N ILE A 42 -8.60 12.29 -10.55
CA ILE A 42 -9.14 13.56 -11.03
C ILE A 42 -9.89 14.30 -9.91
N LEU A 43 -10.75 13.59 -9.16
CA LEU A 43 -11.46 14.15 -8.01
C LEU A 43 -10.50 14.65 -6.93
N GLY A 44 -9.49 13.87 -6.56
CA GLY A 44 -8.49 14.27 -5.57
C GLY A 44 -7.75 15.56 -5.99
N ILE A 45 -7.35 15.67 -7.26
CA ILE A 45 -6.70 16.88 -7.78
C ILE A 45 -7.67 18.06 -7.77
N ALA A 46 -8.92 17.86 -8.19
CA ALA A 46 -9.94 18.91 -8.18
C ALA A 46 -10.20 19.44 -6.76
N LEU A 47 -10.36 18.56 -5.78
CA LEU A 47 -10.52 18.89 -4.36
C LEU A 47 -9.33 19.71 -3.83
N PHE A 48 -8.10 19.30 -4.18
CA PHE A 48 -6.90 20.04 -3.80
C PHE A 48 -6.88 21.45 -4.43
N LYS A 49 -7.20 21.57 -5.73
CA LYS A 49 -7.22 22.86 -6.44
C LYS A 49 -8.25 23.85 -5.89
N VAL A 50 -9.35 23.37 -5.31
CA VAL A 50 -10.37 24.23 -4.68
C VAL A 50 -10.13 24.46 -3.18
N GLY A 51 -9.01 23.98 -2.62
CA GLY A 51 -8.63 24.18 -1.22
C GLY A 51 -9.26 23.20 -0.22
N ARG A 52 -9.92 22.14 -0.70
CA ARG A 52 -10.50 21.07 0.15
C ARG A 52 -9.45 19.99 0.44
N GLU A 53 -8.38 20.39 1.10
CA GLU A 53 -7.17 19.57 1.27
C GLU A 53 -7.41 18.26 2.04
N ASN A 54 -8.23 18.29 3.11
CA ASN A 54 -8.54 17.09 3.89
C ASN A 54 -9.31 16.05 3.07
N ASP A 55 -10.27 16.49 2.25
CA ASP A 55 -11.04 15.61 1.37
C ASP A 55 -10.13 15.02 0.27
N ALA A 56 -9.23 15.85 -0.29
CA ALA A 56 -8.24 15.42 -1.27
C ALA A 56 -7.30 14.35 -0.68
N ALA A 57 -6.77 14.59 0.53
CA ALA A 57 -5.92 13.65 1.24
C ALA A 57 -6.61 12.29 1.41
N GLY A 58 -7.86 12.28 1.90
CA GLY A 58 -8.61 11.04 2.07
C GLY A 58 -8.92 10.29 0.76
N VAL A 59 -8.98 10.98 -0.39
CA VAL A 59 -9.08 10.33 -1.71
C VAL A 59 -7.72 9.73 -2.12
N PHE A 60 -6.62 10.46 -1.96
CA PHE A 60 -5.29 9.98 -2.31
C PHE A 60 -4.82 8.81 -1.43
N GLU A 61 -5.12 8.82 -0.14
CA GLU A 61 -4.78 7.73 0.78
C GLU A 61 -5.47 6.42 0.38
N ARG A 62 -6.75 6.47 0.03
CA ARG A 62 -7.49 5.30 -0.45
C ARG A 62 -6.91 4.76 -1.76
N LEU A 63 -6.63 5.64 -2.72
CA LEU A 63 -5.98 5.26 -3.98
C LEU A 63 -4.61 4.61 -3.74
N SER A 64 -3.79 5.20 -2.86
CA SER A 64 -2.48 4.67 -2.50
C SER A 64 -2.59 3.28 -1.86
N SER A 65 -3.56 3.07 -0.98
CA SER A 65 -3.81 1.76 -0.35
C SER A 65 -4.20 0.70 -1.40
N GLU A 66 -5.15 1.01 -2.28
CA GLU A 66 -5.60 0.09 -3.33
C GLU A 66 -4.46 -0.29 -4.30
N ILE A 67 -3.63 0.69 -4.70
CA ILE A 67 -2.46 0.44 -5.55
C ILE A 67 -1.46 -0.47 -4.84
N ARG A 68 -1.17 -0.21 -3.56
CA ARG A 68 -0.27 -1.01 -2.75
C ARG A 68 -0.77 -2.45 -2.60
N GLU A 69 -2.05 -2.64 -2.33
CA GLU A 69 -2.67 -3.97 -2.24
C GLU A 69 -2.61 -4.72 -3.56
N ARG A 70 -2.88 -4.04 -4.68
CA ARG A 70 -2.80 -4.62 -6.01
C ARG A 70 -1.37 -5.06 -6.35
N ALA A 71 -0.37 -4.24 -6.05
CA ALA A 71 1.02 -4.62 -6.27
C ALA A 71 1.45 -5.80 -5.40
N LYS A 72 1.05 -5.83 -4.12
CA LYS A 72 1.24 -7.01 -3.26
C LYS A 72 0.61 -8.27 -3.85
N ALA A 73 -0.59 -8.16 -4.41
CA ALA A 73 -1.24 -9.29 -5.07
C ALA A 73 -0.42 -9.79 -6.28
N LEU A 74 0.09 -8.89 -7.11
CA LEU A 74 0.95 -9.23 -8.26
C LEU A 74 2.25 -9.91 -7.83
N TYR A 75 2.87 -9.43 -6.76
CA TYR A 75 4.03 -10.06 -6.14
C TYR A 75 3.76 -11.52 -5.77
N TYR A 76 2.68 -11.79 -5.01
CA TYR A 76 2.35 -13.15 -4.60
C TYR A 76 1.91 -14.05 -5.76
N LEU A 77 1.24 -13.51 -6.77
CA LEU A 77 0.88 -14.23 -7.99
C LEU A 77 2.12 -14.65 -8.79
N THR A 78 3.16 -13.81 -8.79
CA THR A 78 4.47 -14.12 -9.38
C THR A 78 5.10 -15.32 -8.66
N LEU A 79 5.20 -15.25 -7.33
CA LEU A 79 5.75 -16.35 -6.52
C LEU A 79 4.96 -17.66 -6.70
N LEU A 80 3.63 -17.59 -6.67
CA LEU A 80 2.77 -18.76 -6.84
C LEU A 80 2.92 -19.40 -8.23
N SER A 81 3.04 -18.57 -9.27
CA SER A 81 3.24 -19.04 -10.64
C SER A 81 4.62 -19.70 -10.81
N ARG A 82 5.67 -19.11 -10.24
CA ARG A 82 7.02 -19.72 -10.21
C ARG A 82 7.01 -21.06 -9.50
N LYS A 83 6.42 -21.15 -8.30
CA LYS A 83 6.30 -22.41 -7.54
C LYS A 83 5.57 -23.52 -8.31
N ARG A 84 4.65 -23.14 -9.20
CA ARG A 84 3.91 -24.07 -10.07
C ARG A 84 4.67 -24.43 -11.36
N GLY A 85 5.85 -23.85 -11.59
CA GLY A 85 6.63 -23.98 -12.82
C GLY A 85 6.06 -23.19 -14.01
N ASP A 86 5.06 -22.32 -13.78
CA ASP A 86 4.46 -21.49 -14.82
C ASP A 86 5.24 -20.18 -14.95
N TYR A 87 6.46 -20.28 -15.47
CA TYR A 87 7.38 -19.15 -15.62
C TYR A 87 6.84 -18.06 -16.55
N ALA A 88 6.04 -18.43 -17.55
CA ALA A 88 5.43 -17.48 -18.47
C ALA A 88 4.43 -16.55 -17.75
N LYS A 89 3.56 -17.11 -16.89
CA LYS A 89 2.66 -16.29 -16.06
C LYS A 89 3.40 -15.52 -14.98
N ALA A 90 4.44 -16.12 -14.39
CA ALA A 90 5.27 -15.42 -13.41
C ALA A 90 5.87 -14.14 -14.02
N GLN A 91 6.45 -14.23 -15.22
CA GLN A 91 7.03 -13.07 -15.89
C GLN A 91 5.97 -11.99 -16.17
N LEU A 92 4.78 -12.39 -16.61
CA LEU A 92 3.67 -11.44 -16.84
C LEU A 92 3.31 -10.66 -15.57
N TYR A 93 3.20 -11.35 -14.42
CA TYR A 93 2.87 -10.70 -13.15
C TYR A 93 4.02 -9.82 -12.63
N LEU A 94 5.26 -10.24 -12.85
CA LEU A 94 6.45 -9.46 -12.52
C LEU A 94 6.52 -8.17 -13.34
N ASP A 95 6.26 -8.23 -14.64
CA ASP A 95 6.23 -7.05 -15.50
C ASP A 95 5.14 -6.06 -15.05
N GLN A 96 3.99 -6.57 -14.60
CA GLN A 96 2.93 -5.73 -14.04
C GLN A 96 3.31 -5.13 -12.67
N TYR A 97 4.06 -5.86 -11.84
CA TYR A 97 4.57 -5.34 -10.56
C TYR A 97 5.54 -4.17 -10.77
N ARG A 98 6.45 -4.30 -11.74
CA ARG A 98 7.44 -3.27 -12.10
C ARG A 98 6.83 -1.93 -12.47
N VAL A 99 5.63 -1.93 -13.05
CA VAL A 99 4.91 -0.69 -13.38
C VAL A 99 4.60 0.15 -12.13
N PHE A 100 4.38 -0.50 -11.00
CA PHE A 100 4.08 0.18 -9.73
C PHE A 100 5.34 0.52 -8.94
N PHE A 101 6.39 -0.31 -9.05
CA PHE A 101 7.62 -0.19 -8.27
C PHE A 101 8.85 -0.45 -9.15
N PRO A 102 9.24 0.51 -10.01
CA PRO A 102 10.35 0.34 -10.94
C PRO A 102 11.73 0.35 -10.26
N GLU A 103 11.82 0.89 -9.03
CA GLU A 103 13.06 1.04 -8.25
C GLU A 103 13.12 0.09 -7.04
N ASP A 104 12.17 -0.85 -6.92
CA ASP A 104 12.17 -1.84 -5.82
C ASP A 104 13.11 -3.00 -6.16
N ASP A 105 14.39 -2.65 -6.26
CA ASP A 105 15.47 -3.54 -6.70
C ASP A 105 15.57 -4.78 -5.81
N ASP A 106 15.32 -4.64 -4.51
CA ASP A 106 15.33 -5.75 -3.54
C ASP A 106 14.22 -6.78 -3.83
N ALA A 107 12.98 -6.32 -4.06
CA ALA A 107 11.88 -7.21 -4.40
C ALA A 107 12.08 -7.84 -5.78
N LEU A 108 12.69 -7.12 -6.72
CA LEU A 108 12.99 -7.62 -8.07
C LEU A 108 14.10 -8.66 -8.05
N GLU A 109 15.19 -8.42 -7.30
CA GLU A 109 16.28 -9.39 -7.12
C GLU A 109 15.75 -10.68 -6.51
N LEU A 110 14.89 -10.59 -5.49
CA LEU A 110 14.23 -11.74 -4.86
C LEU A 110 13.32 -12.51 -5.83
N LEU A 111 12.74 -11.83 -6.82
CA LEU A 111 11.87 -12.44 -7.84
C LEU A 111 12.65 -12.96 -9.05
N GLU A 112 13.87 -12.49 -9.29
CA GLU A 112 14.73 -12.89 -10.42
C GLU A 112 15.77 -13.95 -10.06
N SER A 113 16.22 -14.01 -8.81
CA SER A 113 17.37 -14.81 -8.37
C SER A 113 17.22 -16.33 -8.52
N GLY A 114 16.11 -16.85 -9.04
CA GLY A 114 15.99 -18.28 -9.41
C GLY A 114 15.94 -19.23 -8.21
N ASP A 115 16.39 -18.80 -7.04
CA ASP A 115 16.35 -19.58 -5.82
C ASP A 115 14.90 -19.81 -5.40
N ASP A 116 14.50 -21.07 -5.43
CA ASP A 116 13.25 -21.60 -4.90
C ASP A 116 13.15 -21.47 -3.37
N GLU A 117 14.00 -20.65 -2.74
CA GLU A 117 13.77 -20.13 -1.39
C GLU A 117 12.67 -19.08 -1.44
N GLN A 118 11.47 -19.60 -1.64
CA GLN A 118 10.21 -18.89 -1.56
C GLN A 118 10.23 -17.96 -0.33
N PRO A 119 9.98 -16.65 -0.50
CA PRO A 119 9.19 -15.90 0.47
C PRO A 119 7.74 -16.36 0.30
N LEU A 120 7.52 -17.68 0.48
CA LEU A 120 6.24 -18.20 0.91
C LEU A 120 5.88 -17.28 2.04
N VAL A 121 4.73 -16.60 1.94
CA VAL A 121 4.00 -15.98 3.05
C VAL A 121 4.48 -16.66 4.31
N SER A 122 5.49 -16.07 4.98
CA SER A 122 6.18 -16.87 5.97
C SER A 122 5.11 -17.07 7.00
N VAL A 123 4.74 -18.33 7.23
CA VAL A 123 4.05 -18.67 8.46
C VAL A 123 4.83 -17.89 9.51
N PRO A 124 4.20 -16.94 10.21
CA PRO A 124 4.91 -16.07 11.13
C PRO A 124 5.71 -17.00 12.04
N SER A 125 7.04 -16.99 11.85
CA SER A 125 7.91 -17.92 12.55
C SER A 125 8.84 -17.09 13.39
N LEU A 126 9.04 -17.56 14.61
CA LEU A 126 9.92 -16.94 15.57
C LEU A 126 11.36 -16.83 15.02
N GLU A 127 11.77 -17.84 14.25
CA GLU A 127 13.09 -17.92 13.62
C GLU A 127 13.28 -16.81 12.57
N LEU A 128 12.27 -16.54 11.74
CA LEU A 128 12.33 -15.47 10.76
C LEU A 128 12.37 -14.09 11.43
N ALA A 129 11.56 -13.89 12.48
CA ALA A 129 11.57 -12.63 13.24
C ALA A 129 12.97 -12.33 13.81
N ARG A 130 13.65 -13.37 14.30
CA ARG A 130 15.02 -13.28 14.83
C ARG A 130 16.05 -13.02 13.73
N GLU A 131 15.90 -13.61 12.54
CA GLU A 131 16.76 -13.35 11.39
C GLU A 131 16.71 -11.88 10.96
N TYR A 132 15.50 -11.35 10.75
CA TYR A 132 15.29 -9.95 10.39
C TYR A 132 15.84 -9.01 11.47
N ALA A 133 15.64 -9.33 12.75
CA ALA A 133 16.20 -8.56 13.84
C ALA A 133 17.75 -8.56 13.82
N ARG A 134 18.38 -9.69 13.47
CA ARG A 134 19.85 -9.79 13.38
C ARG A 134 20.43 -8.96 12.25
N GLN A 135 19.72 -8.90 11.13
CA GLN A 135 20.08 -8.09 9.97
C GLN A 135 19.79 -6.59 10.18
N GLY A 136 19.17 -6.22 11.30
CA GLY A 136 18.88 -4.83 11.66
C GLY A 136 17.56 -4.30 11.10
N HIS A 137 16.77 -5.17 10.45
CA HIS A 137 15.45 -4.92 9.90
C HIS A 137 14.37 -4.96 11.01
N TYR A 138 14.48 -4.04 11.97
CA TYR A 138 13.65 -4.08 13.19
C TYR A 138 12.16 -3.83 12.94
N GLU A 139 11.80 -3.08 11.89
CA GLU A 139 10.40 -2.87 11.51
C GLU A 139 9.75 -4.16 11.01
N GLN A 140 10.38 -4.85 10.06
CA GLN A 140 9.88 -6.13 9.58
C GLN A 140 9.89 -7.19 10.68
N ALA A 141 10.93 -7.20 11.53
CA ALA A 141 11.01 -8.14 12.65
C ALA A 141 9.86 -7.94 13.66
N ARG A 142 9.54 -6.69 14.06
CA ARG A 142 8.44 -6.44 15.03
C ARG A 142 7.09 -6.92 14.48
N ASP A 143 6.85 -6.72 13.19
CA ASP A 143 5.58 -7.05 12.54
C ASP A 143 5.42 -8.58 12.48
N ILE A 144 6.51 -9.32 12.28
CA ILE A 144 6.52 -10.78 12.34
C ILE A 144 6.28 -11.26 13.78
N TYR A 145 6.94 -10.67 14.78
CA TYR A 145 6.70 -11.00 16.20
C TYR A 145 5.23 -10.81 16.61
N ALA A 146 4.57 -9.74 16.16
CA ALA A 146 3.16 -9.50 16.43
C ALA A 146 2.26 -10.61 15.84
N ARG A 147 2.51 -10.99 14.59
CA ARG A 147 1.77 -12.06 13.91
C ARG A 147 2.03 -13.45 14.52
N VAL A 148 3.26 -13.71 15.00
CA VAL A 148 3.58 -14.95 15.73
C VAL A 148 2.69 -15.05 16.97
N LEU A 149 2.66 -14.01 17.80
CA LEU A 149 1.86 -13.97 19.03
C LEU A 149 0.35 -14.12 18.78
N GLU A 150 -0.16 -13.56 17.68
CA GLU A 150 -1.55 -13.75 17.25
C GLU A 150 -1.84 -15.21 16.86
N SER A 151 -0.88 -15.87 16.22
CA SER A 151 -1.05 -17.23 15.68
C SER A 151 -0.79 -18.37 16.69
N THR A 152 0.19 -18.22 17.58
CA THR A 152 0.58 -19.24 18.56
C THR A 152 -0.10 -19.09 19.91
N GLY A 153 -0.84 -17.99 20.11
CA GLY A 153 -1.29 -17.56 21.43
C GLY A 153 -0.19 -16.85 22.21
N TYR A 154 -0.55 -16.25 23.35
CA TYR A 154 0.36 -15.44 24.14
C TYR A 154 1.45 -16.29 24.80
N ASP A 155 2.66 -16.21 24.24
CA ASP A 155 3.89 -16.72 24.86
C ASP A 155 4.64 -15.53 25.53
N PRO A 156 4.84 -15.55 26.86
CA PRO A 156 5.52 -14.47 27.57
C PRO A 156 6.96 -14.21 27.12
N GLU A 157 7.66 -15.23 26.62
CA GLU A 157 9.04 -15.15 26.14
C GLU A 157 9.08 -14.47 24.77
N ILE A 158 8.23 -14.93 23.84
CA ILE A 158 8.08 -14.32 22.51
C ILE A 158 7.62 -12.86 22.65
N ALA A 159 6.68 -12.57 23.54
CA ALA A 159 6.20 -11.21 23.80
C ALA A 159 7.31 -10.32 24.37
N ARG A 160 8.21 -10.88 25.18
CA ARG A 160 9.37 -10.15 25.71
C ARG A 160 10.40 -9.85 24.61
N GLU A 161 10.66 -10.81 23.72
CA GLU A 161 11.52 -10.59 22.55
C GLU A 161 10.93 -9.55 21.59
N GLY A 162 9.65 -9.65 21.24
CA GLY A 162 8.98 -8.69 20.36
C GLY A 162 9.06 -7.25 20.90
N ARG A 163 8.80 -7.05 22.20
CA ARG A 163 8.96 -5.75 22.87
C ARG A 163 10.40 -5.23 22.83
N ARG A 164 11.40 -6.13 22.91
CA ARG A 164 12.81 -5.73 22.78
C ARG A 164 13.10 -5.21 21.36
N ILE A 165 12.58 -5.87 20.34
CA ILE A 165 12.74 -5.44 18.94
C ILE A 165 12.03 -4.11 18.68
N GLU A 166 10.83 -3.93 19.22
CA GLU A 166 10.10 -2.66 19.16
C GLU A 166 10.91 -1.51 19.78
N ASN A 167 11.48 -1.72 20.96
CA ASN A 167 12.35 -0.72 21.60
C ASN A 167 13.59 -0.39 20.75
N LEU A 168 14.18 -1.38 20.07
CA LEU A 168 15.32 -1.17 19.17
C LEU A 168 14.93 -0.38 17.91
N PHE A 169 13.76 -0.66 17.34
CA PHE A 169 13.20 0.11 16.23
C PHE A 169 13.00 1.58 16.64
N LEU A 170 12.38 1.81 17.80
CA LEU A 170 12.14 3.17 18.32
C LEU A 170 13.46 3.91 18.56
N LEU A 171 14.44 3.25 19.18
CA LEU A 171 15.77 3.84 19.41
C LEU A 171 16.47 4.22 18.10
N LYS A 172 16.49 3.34 17.10
CA LYS A 172 17.07 3.68 15.78
C LYS A 172 16.34 4.82 15.09
N THR A 173 15.01 4.81 15.15
CA THR A 173 14.18 5.85 14.52
C THR A 173 14.42 7.21 15.17
N LEU A 174 14.44 7.25 16.51
CA LEU A 174 14.70 8.47 17.28
C LEU A 174 16.15 8.94 17.11
N HIS A 175 17.12 8.03 17.05
CA HIS A 175 18.51 8.38 16.78
C HIS A 175 18.67 9.02 15.40
N GLY A 176 18.15 8.39 14.35
CA GLY A 176 18.18 8.95 13.00
C GLY A 176 17.38 10.25 12.86
N TRP A 177 16.37 10.48 13.70
CA TRP A 177 15.68 11.77 13.78
C TRP A 177 16.54 12.83 14.46
N LEU A 178 17.19 12.50 15.58
CA LEU A 178 18.11 13.40 16.28
C LEU A 178 19.30 13.80 15.43
N GLU A 179 19.90 12.88 14.65
CA GLU A 179 20.99 13.20 13.72
C GLU A 179 20.57 14.20 12.63
N ARG A 180 19.29 14.20 12.25
CA ARG A 180 18.75 15.12 11.24
C ARG A 180 18.33 16.49 11.81
N VAL A 181 18.07 16.56 13.12
CA VAL A 181 17.52 17.75 13.79
C VAL A 181 18.55 18.45 14.66
N ALA A 182 19.62 17.77 15.07
CA ALA A 182 20.76 18.38 15.75
C ALA A 182 21.64 19.11 14.71
N PRO A 183 21.83 20.44 14.83
CA PRO A 183 22.73 21.21 13.96
C PRO A 183 24.21 20.90 14.17
#